data_AF-A0AA38LYK3-F1
#
_entry.id   AF-A0AA38LYK3-F1
#
_cell.length_a   1.000
_cell.length_b   1.000
_cell.length_c   1.000
_cell.angle_alpha   90.00
_cell.angle_beta   90.00
_cell.angle_gamma   90.00
#
_symmetry.space_group_name_H-M   'P 1'
#
loop_
_entity.id
_entity.type
_entity.pdbx_description
1 polymer ?
#
loop_
_entity_poly.entity_id
_entity_poly.type
_entity_poly.pdbx_seq_one_letter_code
_entity_poly.pdbx_strand_id
1 'polypeptide(L)'
;MNKFGFELAEKPYFYGSHYSSAASVLYFLVRVQPFSDLFRDLQGGKFDLPDRMFHSVGHSWLISSELSSSDVKELIPEFYYLPDMFINSQSFRFGEKQNGEIVNDVILPPWAKGDPRLFVMLHRQALESDYVTLHLPEWLDLIFGYKQRGPSSVTALNVFHPLTYEGNADLDEIDDDIRLEAMLAQIRSYGQTPIQLFCKPHVHPSVSRASLCLESVGAG
;
A
#
# COMPACT_ATOMS: atom_id res chain seq x y z
N MET A 1 -5.44 32.66 18.53
CA MET A 1 -6.52 31.76 18.96
C MET A 1 -7.30 31.29 17.73
N ASN A 2 -6.99 30.10 17.21
CA ASN A 2 -7.84 29.48 16.19
C ASN A 2 -9.07 28.88 16.88
N LYS A 3 -10.23 29.01 16.23
CA LYS A 3 -11.58 28.76 16.77
C LYS A 3 -11.90 27.31 17.21
N PHE A 4 -10.90 26.42 17.27
CA PHE A 4 -11.07 25.00 17.56
C PHE A 4 -10.05 24.41 18.55
N GLY A 5 -9.30 25.23 19.29
CA GLY A 5 -8.56 24.74 20.47
C GLY A 5 -7.59 23.58 20.21
N PHE A 6 -7.00 23.47 19.02
CA PHE A 6 -5.96 22.50 18.72
C PHE A 6 -4.62 23.02 19.25
N GLU A 7 -4.18 22.48 20.38
CA GLU A 7 -2.81 22.61 20.89
C GLU A 7 -2.21 21.22 21.13
N LEU A 8 -2.40 20.30 20.18
CA LEU A 8 -1.38 19.29 19.95
C LEU A 8 -0.28 20.02 19.19
N ALA A 9 0.87 20.24 19.80
CA ALA A 9 2.07 20.54 19.04
C ALA A 9 2.27 19.37 18.06
N GLU A 10 1.79 19.52 16.82
CA GLU A 10 1.81 18.44 15.83
C GLU A 10 3.26 18.00 15.66
N LYS A 11 3.56 16.76 16.07
CA LYS A 11 4.88 16.18 15.83
C LYS A 11 5.11 16.21 14.32
N PRO A 12 6.24 16.78 13.84
CA PRO A 12 6.51 16.86 12.41
C PRO A 12 6.48 15.48 11.75
N TYR A 13 5.92 15.41 10.56
CA TYR A 13 5.84 14.20 9.73
C TYR A 13 6.07 14.55 8.26
N PHE A 14 6.46 13.56 7.44
CA PHE A 14 6.63 13.73 6.00
C PHE A 14 5.34 13.41 5.24
N TYR A 15 4.60 12.38 5.68
CA TYR A 15 3.44 11.87 4.96
C TYR A 15 2.16 11.96 5.79
N GLY A 16 1.18 12.73 5.29
CA GLY A 16 -0.18 12.80 5.85
C GLY A 16 -1.08 11.64 5.42
N SER A 17 -0.68 10.91 4.37
CA SER A 17 -1.26 9.65 3.93
C SER A 17 -0.37 8.48 4.34
N HIS A 18 -0.93 7.28 4.36
CA HIS A 18 -0.22 6.07 4.78
C HIS A 18 -0.09 5.08 3.61
N TYR A 19 0.96 4.24 3.67
CA TYR A 19 1.22 3.24 2.64
C TYR A 19 0.20 2.10 2.61
N SER A 20 -0.53 1.89 3.71
CA SER A 20 -1.57 0.87 3.83
C SER A 20 -2.82 1.44 4.47
N SER A 21 -3.94 1.30 3.78
CA SER A 21 -5.27 1.71 4.24
C SER A 21 -6.35 0.81 3.63
N ALA A 22 -7.53 0.74 4.26
CA ALA A 22 -8.67 0.03 3.67
C ALA A 22 -9.04 0.58 2.29
N ALA A 23 -8.97 1.90 2.11
CA ALA A 23 -9.23 2.55 0.83
C ALA A 23 -8.24 2.09 -0.27
N SER A 24 -6.96 1.93 0.06
CA SER A 24 -5.93 1.44 -0.87
C SER A 24 -6.18 -0.02 -1.28
N VAL A 25 -6.60 -0.87 -0.35
CA VAL A 25 -6.96 -2.27 -0.65
C VAL A 25 -8.18 -2.32 -1.56
N LEU A 26 -9.24 -1.58 -1.23
CA LEU A 26 -10.45 -1.52 -2.03
C LEU A 26 -10.20 -0.93 -3.43
N TYR A 27 -9.30 0.06 -3.53
CA TYR A 27 -8.85 0.63 -4.80
C TYR A 27 -8.23 -0.45 -5.71
N PHE A 28 -7.30 -1.26 -5.20
CA PHE A 28 -6.65 -2.30 -5.99
C PHE A 28 -7.59 -3.47 -6.32
N LEU A 29 -8.47 -3.85 -5.39
CA LEU A 29 -9.35 -5.01 -5.52
C LEU A 29 -10.74 -4.69 -6.07
N VAL A 30 -10.98 -3.47 -6.56
CA VAL A 30 -12.31 -2.99 -6.99
C VAL A 30 -13.01 -3.88 -8.04
N ARG A 31 -12.29 -4.75 -8.74
CA ARG A 31 -12.81 -5.71 -9.74
C ARG A 31 -13.19 -7.08 -9.17
N VAL A 32 -12.89 -7.35 -7.90
CA VAL A 32 -13.11 -8.63 -7.22
C VAL A 32 -14.19 -8.45 -6.16
N GLN A 33 -15.18 -9.34 -6.15
CA GLN A 33 -16.17 -9.35 -5.06
C GLN A 33 -15.57 -10.01 -3.79
N PRO A 34 -15.90 -9.54 -2.58
CA PRO A 34 -16.90 -8.50 -2.25
C PRO A 34 -16.37 -7.05 -2.30
N PHE A 35 -15.11 -6.84 -2.69
CA PHE A 35 -14.44 -5.53 -2.61
C PHE A 35 -15.06 -4.48 -3.54
N SER A 36 -15.66 -4.90 -4.67
CA SER A 36 -16.43 -4.01 -5.55
C SER A 36 -17.59 -3.33 -4.82
N ASP A 37 -18.37 -4.08 -4.03
CA ASP A 37 -19.49 -3.54 -3.26
C ASP A 37 -18.98 -2.66 -2.11
N LEU A 38 -17.94 -3.10 -1.40
CA LEU A 38 -17.32 -2.31 -0.33
C LEU A 38 -16.74 -0.98 -0.84
N PHE A 39 -16.11 -0.97 -2.02
CA PHE A 39 -15.59 0.26 -2.63
C PHE A 39 -16.72 1.20 -3.02
N ARG A 40 -17.84 0.66 -3.53
CA ARG A 40 -19.03 1.45 -3.85
C ARG A 40 -19.64 2.08 -2.59
N ASP A 41 -19.72 1.33 -1.51
CA ASP A 41 -20.25 1.82 -0.23
C ASP A 41 -19.36 2.90 0.36
N LEU A 42 -18.03 2.73 0.30
CA LEU A 42 -17.06 3.75 0.70
C LEU A 42 -17.24 5.07 -0.07
N GLN A 43 -17.67 5.01 -1.34
CA GLN A 43 -17.86 6.15 -2.23
C GLN A 43 -19.32 6.66 -2.29
N GLY A 44 -20.16 6.30 -1.30
CA GLY A 44 -21.53 6.82 -1.21
C GLY A 44 -22.52 6.15 -2.18
N GLY A 45 -22.30 4.88 -2.51
CA GLY A 45 -23.23 4.05 -3.28
C GLY A 45 -22.98 4.02 -4.79
N LYS A 46 -21.87 4.61 -5.28
CA LYS A 46 -21.44 4.55 -6.68
C LYS A 46 -19.93 4.29 -6.79
N PHE A 47 -19.46 3.86 -7.96
CA PHE A 47 -18.02 3.85 -8.22
C PHE A 47 -17.45 5.28 -8.25
N ASP A 48 -16.15 5.41 -7.97
CA ASP A 48 -15.45 6.69 -8.00
C ASP A 48 -15.34 7.24 -9.45
N LEU A 49 -14.82 8.46 -9.60
CA LEU A 49 -14.51 9.03 -10.89
C LEU A 49 -13.56 8.10 -11.68
N PRO A 50 -13.83 7.84 -12.97
CA PRO A 50 -13.04 6.92 -13.78
C PRO A 50 -11.53 7.21 -13.76
N ASP A 51 -11.15 8.49 -13.78
CA ASP A 51 -9.74 8.93 -13.73
C ASP A 51 -9.04 8.64 -12.39
N ARG A 52 -9.80 8.43 -11.31
CA ARG A 52 -9.27 8.09 -9.98
C ARG A 52 -9.31 6.60 -9.68
N MET A 53 -9.89 5.79 -10.56
CA MET A 53 -9.98 4.35 -10.37
C MET A 53 -8.65 3.66 -10.69
N PHE A 54 -8.43 2.48 -10.13
CA PHE A 54 -7.31 1.63 -10.52
C PHE A 54 -7.50 1.15 -11.95
N HIS A 55 -6.89 1.83 -12.93
CA HIS A 55 -7.07 1.51 -14.35
C HIS A 55 -5.76 1.11 -15.05
N SER A 56 -4.59 1.38 -14.46
CA SER A 56 -3.29 1.06 -15.06
C SER A 56 -2.24 0.88 -13.97
N VAL A 57 -1.49 -0.23 -14.03
CA VAL A 57 -0.36 -0.47 -13.12
C VAL A 57 0.70 0.62 -13.25
N GLY A 58 1.04 0.99 -14.49
CA GLY A 58 2.05 2.00 -14.76
C GLY A 58 1.64 3.39 -14.27
N HIS A 59 0.36 3.74 -14.41
CA HIS A 59 -0.15 5.02 -13.91
C HIS A 59 -0.13 5.06 -12.38
N SER A 60 -0.62 4.02 -11.71
CA SER A 60 -0.62 3.94 -10.24
C SER A 60 0.80 3.96 -9.65
N TRP A 61 1.76 3.32 -10.33
CA TRP A 61 3.18 3.40 -9.98
C TRP A 61 3.67 4.85 -10.04
N LEU A 62 3.51 5.52 -11.18
CA LEU A 62 3.96 6.91 -11.36
C LEU A 62 3.35 7.88 -10.35
N ILE A 63 2.07 7.72 -10.04
CA ILE A 63 1.42 8.52 -8.99
C ILE A 63 2.10 8.30 -7.64
N SER A 64 2.34 7.05 -7.26
CA SER A 64 2.86 6.70 -5.93
C SER A 64 4.36 6.94 -5.79
N SER A 65 5.10 7.05 -6.90
CA SER A 65 6.55 7.19 -6.89
C SER A 65 7.05 8.60 -7.22
N GLU A 66 6.32 9.36 -8.04
CA GLU A 66 6.84 10.61 -8.63
C GLU A 66 5.83 11.75 -8.70
N LEU A 67 4.59 11.47 -9.10
CA LEU A 67 3.65 12.54 -9.49
C LEU A 67 2.84 13.10 -8.33
N SER A 68 2.78 12.41 -7.19
CA SER A 68 2.01 12.83 -6.03
C SER A 68 2.86 12.74 -4.76
N SER A 69 2.90 13.83 -3.99
CA SER A 69 3.49 13.83 -2.65
C SER A 69 2.54 13.26 -1.58
N SER A 70 1.26 13.04 -1.93
CA SER A 70 0.24 12.54 -1.02
C SER A 70 -0.16 11.09 -1.31
N ASP A 71 0.41 10.46 -2.33
CA ASP A 71 0.17 9.06 -2.64
C ASP A 71 1.46 8.28 -2.41
N VAL A 72 1.51 7.53 -1.32
CA VAL A 72 2.68 6.74 -0.91
C VAL A 72 2.28 5.28 -0.68
N LYS A 73 1.26 4.81 -1.39
CA LYS A 73 0.70 3.46 -1.26
C LYS A 73 1.76 2.41 -1.57
N GLU A 74 1.84 1.38 -0.73
CA GLU A 74 2.60 0.16 -1.01
C GLU A 74 1.69 -0.91 -1.64
N LEU A 75 2.30 -1.90 -2.28
CA LEU A 75 1.57 -2.99 -2.92
C LEU A 75 0.91 -3.92 -1.89
N ILE A 76 -0.23 -4.51 -2.29
CA ILE A 76 -0.92 -5.57 -1.53
C ILE A 76 -0.44 -6.96 -1.97
N PRO A 77 -0.55 -8.00 -1.12
CA PRO A 77 -0.11 -9.36 -1.45
C PRO A 77 -0.69 -9.92 -2.76
N GLU A 78 -1.91 -9.53 -3.12
CA GLU A 78 -2.64 -9.99 -4.30
C GLU A 78 -1.91 -9.72 -5.62
N PHE A 79 -1.02 -8.71 -5.68
CA PHE A 79 -0.13 -8.48 -6.83
C PHE A 79 0.78 -9.67 -7.14
N TYR A 80 1.01 -10.56 -6.18
CA TYR A 80 1.93 -11.69 -6.29
C TYR A 80 1.24 -13.06 -6.41
N TYR A 81 -0.10 -13.10 -6.36
CA TYR A 81 -0.82 -14.38 -6.54
C TYR A 81 -2.23 -14.30 -7.17
N LEU A 82 -2.88 -13.15 -7.26
CA LEU A 82 -4.29 -13.03 -7.68
C LEU A 82 -4.43 -12.32 -9.04
N PRO A 83 -4.39 -13.03 -10.17
CA PRO A 83 -4.53 -12.42 -11.49
C PRO A 83 -5.93 -11.82 -11.73
N ASP A 84 -6.96 -12.32 -11.04
CA ASP A 84 -8.35 -11.88 -11.21
C ASP A 84 -8.57 -10.40 -10.85
N MET A 85 -7.71 -9.80 -10.01
CA MET A 85 -7.84 -8.38 -9.66
C MET A 85 -7.63 -7.42 -10.85
N PHE A 86 -6.99 -7.89 -11.91
CA PHE A 86 -6.72 -7.09 -13.11
C PHE A 86 -7.81 -7.22 -14.18
N ILE A 87 -8.79 -8.10 -13.98
CA ILE A 87 -9.81 -8.44 -14.97
C ILE A 87 -11.19 -8.02 -14.45
N ASN A 88 -11.94 -7.26 -15.24
CA ASN A 88 -13.33 -6.92 -14.97
C ASN A 88 -14.26 -8.08 -15.37
N SER A 89 -14.09 -9.23 -14.74
CA SER A 89 -14.86 -10.45 -15.05
C SER A 89 -16.38 -10.28 -14.88
N GLN A 90 -16.79 -9.40 -13.97
CA GLN A 90 -18.20 -9.10 -13.69
C GLN A 90 -18.80 -8.06 -14.65
N SER A 91 -18.02 -7.52 -15.60
CA SER A 91 -18.47 -6.49 -16.54
C SER A 91 -19.06 -5.25 -15.85
N PHE A 92 -18.45 -4.82 -14.74
CA PHE A 92 -18.84 -3.60 -14.05
C PHE A 92 -18.71 -2.38 -14.97
N ARG A 93 -19.62 -1.41 -14.81
CA ARG A 93 -19.55 -0.14 -15.52
C ARG A 93 -18.78 0.89 -14.69
N PHE A 94 -17.47 0.98 -14.92
CA PHE A 94 -16.61 1.94 -14.23
C PHE A 94 -16.63 3.33 -14.84
N GLY A 95 -17.19 3.50 -16.05
CA GLY A 95 -17.33 4.79 -16.73
C GLY A 95 -16.18 5.09 -17.70
N GLU A 96 -16.12 6.35 -18.12
CA GLU A 96 -15.22 6.86 -19.15
C GLU A 96 -14.39 8.00 -18.57
N LYS A 97 -13.07 7.94 -18.75
CA LYS A 97 -12.13 8.98 -18.33
C LYS A 97 -12.30 10.25 -19.16
N GLN A 98 -11.74 11.36 -18.67
CA GLN A 98 -11.78 12.64 -19.38
C GLN A 98 -11.17 12.59 -20.79
N ASN A 99 -10.23 11.67 -21.03
CA ASN A 99 -9.59 11.47 -22.33
C ASN A 99 -10.39 10.55 -23.28
N GLY A 100 -11.58 10.11 -22.89
CA GLY A 100 -12.45 9.24 -23.68
C GLY A 100 -12.18 7.74 -23.54
N GLU A 101 -11.21 7.33 -22.73
CA GLU A 101 -10.92 5.91 -22.51
C GLU A 101 -11.89 5.30 -21.49
N ILE A 102 -12.51 4.18 -21.87
CA ILE A 102 -13.38 3.41 -20.98
C ILE A 102 -12.53 2.67 -19.94
N VAL A 103 -12.91 2.77 -18.68
CA VAL A 103 -12.28 1.99 -17.60
C VAL A 103 -12.89 0.58 -17.61
N ASN A 104 -12.06 -0.42 -17.89
CA ASN A 104 -12.45 -1.83 -17.90
C ASN A 104 -11.39 -2.70 -17.20
N ASP A 105 -10.73 -3.62 -17.89
CA ASP A 105 -9.56 -4.35 -17.37
C ASP A 105 -8.42 -3.39 -17.03
N VAL A 106 -7.56 -3.78 -16.10
CA VAL A 106 -6.40 -2.98 -15.74
C VAL A 106 -5.37 -3.04 -16.87
N ILE A 107 -4.87 -1.88 -17.28
CA ILE A 107 -3.80 -1.78 -18.27
C ILE A 107 -2.51 -2.28 -17.62
N LEU A 108 -1.99 -3.39 -18.14
CA LEU A 108 -0.76 -4.02 -17.69
C LEU A 108 0.46 -3.49 -18.47
N PRO A 109 1.67 -3.62 -17.91
CA PRO A 109 2.90 -3.29 -18.63
C PRO A 109 3.07 -4.11 -19.93
N PRO A 110 3.75 -3.59 -20.96
CA PRO A 110 3.90 -4.27 -22.25
C PRO A 110 4.51 -5.67 -22.17
N TRP A 111 5.42 -5.90 -21.22
CA TRP A 111 6.06 -7.20 -21.01
C TRP A 111 5.10 -8.29 -20.55
N ALA A 112 3.95 -7.93 -19.97
CA ALA A 112 2.89 -8.87 -19.58
C ALA A 112 2.01 -9.28 -20.76
N LYS A 113 2.14 -8.64 -21.93
CA LYS A 113 1.42 -9.00 -23.17
C LYS A 113 -0.10 -9.09 -23.03
N GLY A 114 -0.68 -8.31 -22.10
CA GLY A 114 -2.11 -8.36 -21.79
C GLY A 114 -2.55 -9.61 -21.04
N ASP A 115 -1.64 -10.40 -20.47
CA ASP A 115 -1.94 -11.59 -19.67
C ASP A 115 -1.70 -11.32 -18.16
N PRO A 116 -2.77 -11.17 -17.36
CA PRO A 116 -2.69 -11.01 -15.91
C PRO A 116 -1.97 -12.17 -15.19
N ARG A 117 -2.05 -13.40 -15.71
CA ARG A 117 -1.35 -14.55 -15.11
C ARG A 117 0.15 -14.43 -15.33
N LEU A 118 0.58 -14.03 -16.52
CA LEU A 118 1.97 -13.72 -16.80
C LEU A 118 2.48 -12.57 -15.93
N PHE A 119 1.68 -11.51 -15.77
CA PHE A 119 2.00 -10.38 -14.89
C PHE A 119 2.29 -10.85 -13.46
N VAL A 120 1.35 -11.57 -12.85
CA VAL A 120 1.46 -12.08 -11.48
C VAL A 120 2.61 -13.08 -11.33
N MET A 121 2.79 -13.98 -12.30
CA MET A 121 3.88 -14.95 -12.28
C MET A 121 5.25 -14.26 -12.26
N LEU A 122 5.45 -13.23 -13.08
CA LEU A 122 6.72 -12.49 -13.11
C LEU A 122 6.90 -11.60 -11.88
N HIS A 123 5.82 -11.02 -11.33
CA HIS A 123 5.87 -10.31 -10.05
C HIS A 123 6.33 -11.23 -8.91
N ARG A 124 5.78 -12.45 -8.84
CA ARG A 124 6.21 -13.45 -7.86
C ARG A 124 7.65 -13.88 -8.08
N GLN A 125 8.07 -14.12 -9.33
CA GLN A 125 9.46 -14.45 -9.64
C GLN A 125 10.42 -13.33 -9.23
N ALA A 126 10.03 -12.06 -9.40
CA ALA A 126 10.81 -10.92 -8.96
C ALA A 126 10.91 -10.85 -7.43
N LEU A 127 9.81 -11.07 -6.71
CA LEU A 127 9.77 -11.10 -5.25
C LEU A 127 10.70 -12.18 -4.66
N GLU A 128 10.76 -13.34 -5.31
CA GLU A 128 11.60 -14.48 -4.90
C GLU A 128 13.03 -14.43 -5.49
N SER A 129 13.40 -13.32 -6.14
CA SER A 129 14.74 -13.18 -6.74
C SER A 129 15.82 -13.00 -5.68
N ASP A 130 17.07 -13.31 -6.05
CA ASP A 130 18.24 -13.04 -5.21
C ASP A 130 18.36 -11.55 -4.87
N TYR A 131 18.01 -10.67 -5.82
CA TYR A 131 18.03 -9.24 -5.61
C TYR A 131 17.09 -8.84 -4.48
N VAL A 132 15.82 -9.26 -4.53
CA VAL A 132 14.86 -8.93 -3.47
C VAL A 132 15.24 -9.61 -2.16
N THR A 133 15.70 -10.87 -2.19
CA THR A 133 16.17 -11.57 -0.99
C THR A 133 17.25 -10.79 -0.24
N LEU A 134 18.18 -10.16 -0.96
CA LEU A 134 19.27 -9.40 -0.35
C LEU A 134 18.84 -8.05 0.24
N HIS A 135 17.81 -7.42 -0.33
CA HIS A 135 17.38 -6.05 0.03
C HIS A 135 16.07 -6.00 0.80
N LEU A 136 15.28 -7.08 0.85
CA LEU A 136 14.03 -7.15 1.63
C LEU A 136 14.23 -6.80 3.11
N PRO A 137 15.35 -7.16 3.78
CA PRO A 137 15.65 -6.69 5.13
C PRO A 137 15.60 -5.15 5.29
N GLU A 138 15.97 -4.39 4.26
CA GLU A 138 15.95 -2.93 4.28
C GLU A 138 14.53 -2.37 4.29
N TRP A 139 13.61 -3.02 3.56
CA TRP A 139 12.18 -2.70 3.61
C TRP A 139 11.58 -3.11 4.96
N LEU A 140 11.97 -4.27 5.50
CA LEU A 140 11.54 -4.69 6.84
C LEU A 140 12.00 -3.70 7.92
N ASP A 141 13.20 -3.13 7.80
CA ASP A 141 13.68 -2.08 8.70
C ASP A 141 12.77 -0.85 8.71
N LEU A 142 12.20 -0.48 7.56
CA LEU A 142 11.27 0.66 7.42
C LEU A 142 9.89 0.34 8.01
N ILE A 143 9.33 -0.81 7.67
CA ILE A 143 7.93 -1.13 7.99
C ILE A 143 7.76 -1.70 9.40
N PHE A 144 8.68 -2.54 9.86
CA PHE A 144 8.59 -3.25 11.14
C PHE A 144 9.79 -3.02 12.06
N GLY A 145 10.85 -2.38 11.57
CA GLY A 145 12.14 -2.36 12.23
C GLY A 145 12.55 -1.02 12.82
N TYR A 146 13.86 -0.86 13.00
CA TYR A 146 14.44 0.28 13.69
C TYR A 146 14.28 1.62 12.95
N LYS A 147 13.99 1.60 11.64
CA LYS A 147 13.70 2.80 10.83
C LYS A 147 12.21 3.16 10.80
N GLN A 148 11.35 2.46 11.56
CA GLN A 148 9.93 2.83 11.68
C GLN A 148 9.72 4.08 12.54
N ARG A 149 10.56 4.29 13.56
CA ARG A 149 10.41 5.37 14.57
C ARG A 149 11.76 6.00 14.94
N GLY A 150 11.70 7.16 15.60
CA GLY A 150 12.87 7.85 16.16
C GLY A 150 13.76 8.52 15.11
N PRO A 151 15.01 8.90 15.47
CA PRO A 151 15.89 9.62 14.54
C PRO A 151 16.17 8.87 13.24
N SER A 152 16.24 7.53 13.28
CA SER A 152 16.46 6.70 12.09
C SER A 152 15.33 6.78 11.08
N SER A 153 14.07 6.94 11.52
CA SER A 153 12.95 7.13 10.59
C SER A 153 12.99 8.50 9.92
N VAL A 154 13.44 9.54 10.64
CA VAL A 154 13.63 10.88 10.05
C VAL A 154 14.70 10.85 8.95
N THR A 155 15.85 10.23 9.22
CA THR A 155 16.93 10.09 8.21
C THR A 155 16.48 9.27 6.99
N ALA A 156 15.63 8.27 7.19
CA ALA A 156 15.07 7.45 6.12
C ALA A 156 13.84 8.07 5.43
N LEU A 157 13.45 9.29 5.79
CA LEU A 157 12.22 9.95 5.33
C LEU A 157 10.95 9.13 5.59
N ASN A 158 10.91 8.34 6.65
CA ASN A 158 9.87 7.33 6.94
C ASN A 158 8.99 7.72 8.14
N VAL A 159 8.52 8.97 8.17
CA VAL A 159 7.70 9.51 9.27
C VAL A 159 6.30 9.83 8.77
N PHE A 160 5.31 9.11 9.30
CA PHE A 160 3.89 9.25 8.98
C PHE A 160 3.17 10.13 9.99
N HIS A 161 1.91 10.44 9.71
CA HIS A 161 1.06 11.21 10.61
C HIS A 161 1.01 10.57 12.02
N PRO A 162 1.13 11.34 13.12
CA PRO A 162 1.27 10.77 14.47
C PRO A 162 0.16 9.78 14.87
N LEU A 163 -1.07 10.00 14.42
CA LEU A 163 -2.22 9.13 14.69
C LEU A 163 -2.15 7.74 14.03
N THR A 164 -1.25 7.50 13.08
CA THR A 164 -1.08 6.16 12.47
C THR A 164 -0.32 5.21 13.39
N TYR A 165 0.40 5.73 14.38
CA TYR A 165 1.25 4.95 15.27
C TYR A 165 0.52 4.57 16.55
N GLU A 166 0.64 3.30 16.94
CA GLU A 166 0.19 2.83 18.25
C GLU A 166 0.75 3.68 19.40
N GLY A 167 -0.09 3.97 20.39
CA GLY A 167 0.25 4.70 21.62
C GLY A 167 0.34 6.22 21.48
N ASN A 168 0.11 6.79 20.29
CA ASN A 168 0.16 8.24 20.07
C ASN A 168 -1.19 8.96 20.29
N ALA A 169 -2.27 8.21 20.51
CA ALA A 169 -3.57 8.74 20.89
C ALA A 169 -4.06 7.96 22.11
N ASP A 170 -4.31 8.66 23.22
CA ASP A 170 -5.08 8.12 24.33
C ASP A 170 -6.55 8.44 24.05
N LEU A 171 -7.31 7.42 23.65
CA LEU A 171 -8.71 7.56 23.30
C LEU A 171 -9.60 7.59 24.54
N ASP A 172 -9.13 7.03 25.65
CA ASP A 172 -9.89 6.92 26.90
C ASP A 172 -9.89 8.23 27.68
N GLU A 173 -8.92 9.12 27.43
CA GLU A 173 -8.85 10.47 28.00
C GLU A 173 -9.70 11.52 27.23
N ILE A 174 -10.41 11.13 26.16
CA ILE A 174 -11.22 12.05 25.35
C ILE A 174 -12.66 12.09 25.87
N ASP A 175 -12.97 13.11 26.67
CA ASP A 175 -14.32 13.35 27.23
C ASP A 175 -15.37 13.87 26.23
N ASP A 176 -14.99 14.14 24.97
CA ASP A 176 -15.88 14.66 23.93
C ASP A 176 -16.16 13.58 22.87
N ASP A 177 -17.38 13.05 22.86
CA ASP A 177 -17.85 12.03 21.93
C ASP A 177 -17.63 12.41 20.45
N ILE A 178 -17.82 13.69 20.10
CA ILE A 178 -17.63 14.15 18.71
C ILE A 178 -16.15 14.09 18.34
N ARG A 179 -15.28 14.50 19.26
CA ARG A 179 -13.83 14.45 19.08
C ARG A 179 -13.32 13.01 19.01
N LEU A 180 -13.85 12.14 19.86
CA LEU A 180 -13.51 10.71 19.87
C LEU A 180 -13.90 10.06 18.53
N GLU A 181 -15.13 10.28 18.06
CA GLU A 181 -15.60 9.74 16.78
C GLU A 181 -14.78 10.28 15.59
N ALA A 182 -14.44 11.57 15.59
CA ALA A 182 -13.59 12.14 14.54
C ALA A 182 -12.18 11.51 14.52
N MET A 183 -11.57 11.31 15.69
CA MET A 183 -10.26 10.66 15.79
C MET A 183 -10.32 9.18 15.39
N LEU A 184 -11.35 8.45 15.81
CA LEU A 184 -11.58 7.06 15.41
C LEU A 184 -11.78 6.94 13.89
N ALA A 185 -12.56 7.83 13.29
CA ALA A 185 -12.75 7.87 11.85
C ALA A 185 -11.43 8.14 11.11
N GLN A 186 -10.58 9.03 11.65
CA GLN A 186 -9.27 9.32 11.09
C GLN A 186 -8.33 8.10 11.18
N ILE A 187 -8.23 7.46 12.34
CA ILE A 187 -7.41 6.25 12.54
C ILE A 187 -7.85 5.13 11.59
N ARG A 188 -9.16 4.91 11.44
CA ARG A 188 -9.71 3.86 10.58
C ARG A 188 -9.47 4.12 9.09
N SER A 189 -9.52 5.38 8.67
CA SER A 189 -9.52 5.72 7.23
C SER A 189 -8.14 6.03 6.66
N TYR A 190 -7.24 6.59 7.47
CA TYR A 190 -5.96 7.11 6.97
C TYR A 190 -4.82 6.10 7.02
N GLY A 191 -5.03 4.94 7.65
CA GLY A 191 -4.05 3.86 7.74
C GLY A 191 -3.44 3.72 9.13
N GLN A 192 -2.92 2.53 9.41
CA GLN A 192 -2.33 2.17 10.70
C GLN A 192 -0.95 1.58 10.46
N THR A 193 0.05 2.16 11.11
CA THR A 193 1.41 1.66 11.08
C THR A 193 1.48 0.37 11.90
N PRO A 194 2.02 -0.73 11.34
CA PRO A 194 2.17 -1.98 12.09
C PRO A 194 3.02 -1.80 13.34
N ILE A 195 2.90 -2.74 14.28
CA ILE A 195 3.75 -2.76 15.47
C ILE A 195 5.23 -2.88 15.07
N GLN A 196 6.11 -2.22 15.83
CA GLN A 196 7.55 -2.38 15.66
C GLN A 196 7.97 -3.73 16.23
N LEU A 197 8.51 -4.62 15.39
CA LEU A 197 8.91 -5.96 15.77
C LEU A 197 10.34 -6.02 16.30
N PHE A 198 11.21 -5.10 15.89
CA PHE A 198 12.61 -5.09 16.29
C PHE A 198 13.24 -3.69 16.23
N CYS A 199 14.23 -3.45 17.11
CA CYS A 199 14.90 -2.15 17.25
C CYS A 199 16.35 -2.13 16.78
N LYS A 200 16.81 -3.22 16.15
CA LYS A 200 18.15 -3.35 15.55
C LYS A 200 18.01 -3.64 14.05
N PRO A 201 19.01 -3.36 13.20
CA PRO A 201 18.95 -3.72 11.79
C PRO A 201 18.58 -5.20 11.59
N HIS A 202 17.67 -5.46 10.65
CA HIS A 202 17.30 -6.82 10.27
C HIS A 202 18.52 -7.58 9.75
N VAL A 203 18.61 -8.88 10.05
CA VAL A 203 19.72 -9.71 9.58
C VAL A 203 19.63 -9.86 8.06
N HIS A 204 20.70 -9.50 7.35
CA HIS A 204 20.79 -9.74 5.91
C HIS A 204 21.22 -11.19 5.66
N PRO A 205 20.54 -11.92 4.75
CA PRO A 205 20.98 -13.24 4.37
C PRO A 205 22.36 -13.16 3.70
N SER A 206 23.32 -13.95 4.18
CA SER A 206 24.57 -14.17 3.45
C SER A 206 24.26 -14.95 2.17
N VAL A 207 24.79 -14.51 1.02
CA VAL A 207 24.68 -15.20 -0.28
C VAL A 207 25.35 -16.57 -0.20
N SER A 208 24.66 -17.56 0.36
CA SER A 208 25.10 -18.95 0.45
C SER A 208 24.03 -19.92 -0.06
N ARG A 209 22.79 -19.47 -0.31
CA ARG A 209 21.71 -20.32 -0.83
C ARG A 209 21.72 -20.51 -2.35
N ALA A 210 22.40 -19.65 -3.12
CA ALA A 210 22.42 -19.74 -4.58
C ALA A 210 23.24 -20.93 -5.13
N SER A 211 24.15 -21.52 -4.34
CA SER A 211 24.99 -22.64 -4.79
C SER A 211 24.33 -24.02 -4.65
N LEU A 212 23.26 -24.15 -3.86
CA LEU A 212 22.71 -25.48 -3.51
C LEU A 212 21.70 -26.02 -4.55
N CYS A 213 21.18 -25.20 -5.46
CA CYS A 213 20.22 -25.66 -6.48
C CYS A 213 20.85 -26.06 -7.82
N LEU A 214 22.13 -25.77 -8.06
CA LEU A 214 22.82 -26.13 -9.31
C LEU A 214 23.56 -27.47 -9.24
N GLU A 215 23.79 -28.03 -8.03
CA GLU A 215 24.50 -29.30 -7.87
C GLU A 215 23.59 -30.53 -7.98
N SER A 216 22.26 -30.39 -7.97
CA SER A 216 21.32 -31.53 -8.01
C SER A 216 20.81 -31.93 -9.39
N VAL A 217 21.29 -31.29 -10.48
CA VAL A 217 20.89 -31.62 -11.87
C VAL A 217 22.05 -32.22 -12.67
N GLY A 218 23.20 -32.47 -12.03
CA GLY A 218 24.44 -32.90 -12.67
C GLY A 218 25.07 -34.18 -12.12
N ALA A 219 24.28 -35.13 -11.62
CA ALA A 219 24.77 -36.48 -11.31
C ALA A 219 23.62 -37.48 -11.27
N GLY A 220 23.50 -38.32 -12.31
CA GLY A 220 22.53 -39.42 -12.39
C GLY A 220 22.11 -39.72 -13.82
#